data_AF-A0A5N3UMK3-F1
#
_entry.id   AF-A0A5N3UMK3-F1
#
_cell.length_a   1.000
_cell.length_b   1.000
_cell.length_c   1.000
_cell.angle_alpha   90.00
_cell.angle_beta   90.00
_cell.angle_gamma   90.00
#
_symmetry.space_group_name_H-M   'P 1'
#
loop_
_entity.id
_entity.type
_entity.pdbx_description
1 polymer ?
#
loop_
_entity_poly.entity_id
_entity_poly.type
_entity_poly.pdbx_seq_one_letter_code
_entity_poly.pdbx_strand_id
1 'polypeptide(L)'
;GVPCAPELAACFSRAETSLRSLVREPAGHQPLDTAGLGGDYWKEHHFEGIALVEKALQTQKAVYGINAPSLASAALRWLYHHSQLQGLRGDAVILGMSSLEQLEENLAAVKAGSLEPAVVLAFDQAWRLVAHDCPNYFR
;
A
#
# COMPACT_ATOMS: atom_id res chain seq x y z
N GLY A 1 -1.73 -18.51 -12.92
CA GLY A 1 -0.83 -17.40 -13.26
C GLY A 1 -1.13 -16.28 -12.31
N VAL A 2 -0.16 -15.86 -11.50
CA VAL A 2 -0.33 -14.74 -10.57
C VAL A 2 -0.22 -13.46 -11.41
N PRO A 3 -1.21 -12.54 -11.37
CA PRO A 3 -1.14 -11.30 -12.15
C PRO A 3 -0.09 -10.33 -11.60
N CYS A 4 0.30 -9.37 -12.43
CA CYS A 4 1.43 -8.47 -12.23
C CYS A 4 1.27 -7.59 -10.96
N ALA A 5 2.34 -7.53 -10.18
CA ALA A 5 2.47 -6.77 -8.93
C ALA A 5 2.36 -5.22 -8.96
N PRO A 6 2.41 -4.48 -10.09
CA PRO A 6 2.30 -3.02 -10.03
C PRO A 6 0.88 -2.53 -9.70
N GLU A 7 -0.16 -3.34 -9.92
CA GLU A 7 -1.56 -2.96 -9.72
C GLU A 7 -1.90 -2.82 -8.23
N LEU A 8 -1.50 -3.79 -7.41
CA LEU A 8 -1.62 -3.74 -5.95
C LEU A 8 -0.90 -2.54 -5.36
N ALA A 9 0.36 -2.34 -5.72
CA ALA A 9 1.15 -1.28 -5.14
C ALA A 9 0.73 0.10 -5.63
N ALA A 10 0.23 0.24 -6.85
CA ALA A 10 -0.36 1.49 -7.33
C ALA A 10 -1.66 1.82 -6.57
N CYS A 11 -2.51 0.82 -6.30
CA CYS A 11 -3.69 0.98 -5.44
C CYS A 11 -3.29 1.37 -4.00
N PHE A 12 -2.30 0.70 -3.40
CA PHE A 12 -1.89 0.92 -2.01
C PHE A 12 -1.03 2.18 -1.80
N SER A 13 -0.10 2.51 -2.70
CA SER A 13 0.80 3.67 -2.57
C SER A 13 0.07 5.01 -2.76
N ARG A 14 -0.96 5.06 -3.63
CA ARG A 14 -1.83 6.23 -3.74
C ARG A 14 -2.83 6.32 -2.59
N ALA A 15 -3.29 5.18 -2.07
CA ALA A 15 -4.07 5.15 -0.83
C ALA A 15 -3.30 5.73 0.35
N GLU A 16 -2.00 5.45 0.46
CA GLU A 16 -1.19 5.92 1.59
C GLU A 16 -0.86 7.42 1.53
N THR A 17 -0.53 7.96 0.35
CA THR A 17 -0.31 9.40 0.17
C THR A 17 -1.59 10.21 0.47
N SER A 18 -2.77 9.64 0.21
CA SER A 18 -4.06 10.26 0.54
C SER A 18 -4.54 9.96 1.98
N LEU A 19 -4.26 8.78 2.54
CA LEU A 19 -4.53 8.43 3.94
C LEU A 19 -3.70 9.30 4.90
N ARG A 20 -2.45 9.62 4.55
CA ARG A 20 -1.66 10.60 5.33
C ARG A 20 -2.25 12.00 5.31
N SER A 21 -2.89 12.41 4.21
CA SER A 21 -3.65 13.68 4.17
C SER A 21 -4.94 13.65 4.99
N LEU A 22 -5.47 12.46 5.34
CA LEU A 22 -6.60 12.28 6.26
C LEU A 22 -6.18 12.17 7.74
N VAL A 23 -4.91 11.87 8.03
CA VAL A 23 -4.38 11.72 9.41
C VAL A 23 -3.84 13.04 9.99
N ARG A 24 -3.82 14.13 9.21
CA ARG A 24 -3.48 15.47 9.72
C ARG A 24 -4.70 16.40 9.70
N GLU A 25 -5.50 16.34 10.77
CA GLU A 25 -5.98 17.47 11.60
C GLU A 25 -7.07 17.00 12.60
N PRO A 26 -7.00 17.40 13.89
CA PRO A 26 -8.01 17.10 14.89
C PRO A 26 -9.02 18.25 15.01
N ALA A 27 -9.99 18.38 14.11
CA ALA A 27 -11.19 19.19 14.37
C ALA A 27 -12.26 18.98 13.30
N GLY A 28 -13.47 18.62 13.74
CA GLY A 28 -14.70 18.85 12.98
C GLY A 28 -15.05 17.76 11.97
N HIS A 29 -16.07 16.97 12.31
CA HIS A 29 -16.81 16.18 11.35
C HIS A 29 -17.45 17.09 10.29
N GLN A 30 -16.92 17.07 9.07
CA GLN A 30 -17.72 17.19 7.86
C GLN A 30 -17.24 16.13 6.86
N PRO A 31 -18.15 15.31 6.29
CA PRO A 31 -17.80 14.45 5.18
C PRO A 31 -17.32 15.33 4.04
N LEU A 32 -16.10 15.10 3.55
CA LEU A 32 -15.62 15.73 2.32
C LEU A 32 -16.57 15.33 1.20
N ASP A 33 -17.17 16.34 0.57
CA ASP A 33 -17.98 16.21 -0.64
C ASP A 33 -17.11 15.60 -1.76
N THR A 34 -17.35 14.33 -2.06
CA THR A 34 -16.64 13.57 -3.11
C THR A 34 -17.14 13.90 -4.52
N ALA A 35 -18.01 14.90 -4.69
CA ALA A 35 -18.54 15.33 -5.99
C ALA A 35 -17.49 16.09 -6.83
N GLY A 36 -16.50 15.38 -7.35
CA GLY A 36 -15.59 15.92 -8.36
C GLY A 36 -14.29 15.14 -8.56
N LEU A 37 -13.89 14.33 -7.58
CA LEU A 37 -12.67 13.52 -7.62
C LEU A 37 -12.98 12.11 -7.11
N GLY A 38 -13.31 11.19 -8.01
CA GLY A 38 -13.09 9.76 -7.72
C GLY A 38 -14.30 8.89 -7.37
N GLY A 39 -15.39 8.98 -8.15
CA GLY A 39 -16.46 7.98 -8.10
C GLY A 39 -16.03 6.57 -8.56
N ASP A 40 -15.08 6.49 -9.51
CA ASP A 40 -14.63 5.22 -10.09
C ASP A 40 -13.40 4.62 -9.40
N TYR A 41 -12.67 5.41 -8.60
CA TYR A 41 -11.38 4.99 -8.03
C TYR A 41 -11.48 4.41 -6.62
N TRP A 42 -12.54 4.72 -5.87
CA TRP A 42 -12.68 4.32 -4.46
C TRP A 42 -13.95 3.50 -4.26
N LYS A 43 -13.79 2.16 -4.25
CA LYS A 43 -14.88 1.21 -3.96
C LYS A 43 -14.71 0.59 -2.59
N GLU A 44 -15.80 0.12 -1.99
CA GLU A 44 -15.84 -0.50 -0.65
C GLU A 44 -14.74 -1.57 -0.45
N HIS A 45 -14.55 -2.41 -1.47
CA HIS A 45 -13.54 -3.48 -1.49
C HIS A 45 -12.10 -3.00 -1.30
N HIS A 46 -11.79 -1.74 -1.64
CA HIS A 46 -10.46 -1.16 -1.41
C HIS A 46 -10.22 -0.91 0.07
N PHE A 47 -11.23 -0.38 0.78
CA PHE A 47 -11.15 -0.14 2.22
C PHE A 47 -11.08 -1.46 2.98
N GLU A 48 -11.82 -2.48 2.54
CA GLU A 48 -11.71 -3.83 3.10
C GLU A 48 -10.29 -4.40 2.94
N GLY A 49 -9.70 -4.26 1.74
CA GLY A 49 -8.33 -4.70 1.48
C GLY A 49 -7.30 -3.99 2.36
N ILE A 50 -7.44 -2.67 2.54
CA ILE A 50 -6.58 -1.89 3.44
C ILE A 50 -6.73 -2.36 4.89
N ALA A 51 -7.96 -2.52 5.37
CA ALA A 51 -8.24 -2.96 6.73
C ALA A 51 -7.66 -4.36 7.03
N LEU A 52 -7.64 -5.27 6.03
CA LEU A 52 -7.00 -6.58 6.18
C LEU A 52 -5.50 -6.46 6.44
N VAL A 53 -4.80 -5.63 5.68
CA VAL A 53 -3.36 -5.43 5.83
C VAL A 53 -3.04 -4.73 7.14
N GLU A 54 -3.79 -3.69 7.51
CA GLU A 54 -3.63 -2.99 8.79
C GLU A 54 -3.84 -3.93 9.98
N LYS A 55 -4.89 -4.75 9.94
CA LYS A 55 -5.14 -5.76 10.97
C LYS A 55 -4.00 -6.77 11.08
N ALA A 56 -3.45 -7.23 9.95
CA ALA A 56 -2.31 -8.12 9.94
C ALA A 56 -1.06 -7.45 10.55
N LEU A 57 -0.77 -6.20 10.19
CA LEU A 57 0.32 -5.43 10.77
C LEU A 57 0.16 -5.26 12.29
N GLN A 58 -1.05 -4.93 12.75
CA GLN A 58 -1.36 -4.78 14.17
C GLN A 58 -1.20 -6.10 14.93
N THR A 59 -1.60 -7.23 14.33
CA THR A 59 -1.44 -8.57 14.94
C THR A 59 0.04 -8.96 15.03
N GLN A 60 0.85 -8.56 14.05
CA GLN A 60 2.29 -8.81 14.00
C GLN A 60 3.13 -7.77 14.76
N LYS A 61 2.49 -6.79 15.44
CA LYS A 61 3.19 -5.72 16.15
C LYS A 61 4.15 -6.23 17.22
N ALA A 62 3.83 -7.35 17.88
CA ALA A 62 4.72 -7.98 18.85
C ALA A 62 5.99 -8.57 18.20
N VAL A 63 5.88 -9.08 16.96
CA VAL A 63 7.02 -9.64 16.21
C VAL A 63 7.93 -8.54 15.70
N TYR A 64 7.34 -7.46 15.15
CA TYR A 64 8.12 -6.34 14.66
C TYR A 64 8.67 -5.43 15.76
N GLY A 65 8.04 -5.41 16.93
CA GLY A 65 8.42 -4.56 18.06
C GLY A 65 8.36 -3.08 17.69
N ILE A 66 9.42 -2.34 18.04
CA ILE A 66 9.55 -0.90 17.73
C ILE A 66 9.67 -0.61 16.22
N ASN A 67 10.03 -1.62 15.43
CA ASN A 67 10.25 -1.51 13.99
C ASN A 67 9.02 -1.94 13.17
N ALA A 68 7.82 -1.87 13.76
CA ALA A 68 6.58 -2.17 13.05
C ALA A 68 6.44 -1.25 11.83
N PRO A 69 6.32 -1.82 10.61
CA PRO A 69 6.18 -1.00 9.41
C PRO A 69 4.80 -0.33 9.41
N SER A 70 4.76 0.92 8.97
CA SER A 70 3.53 1.56 8.53
C SER A 70 2.98 0.84 7.28
N LEU A 71 1.71 1.09 6.95
CA LEU A 71 1.09 0.55 5.73
C LEU A 71 1.92 0.88 4.46
N ALA A 72 2.47 2.10 4.43
CA ALA A 72 3.46 2.60 3.49
C ALA A 72 4.64 1.66 3.25
N SER A 73 5.34 1.43 4.35
CA SER A 73 6.57 0.68 4.40
C SER A 73 6.28 -0.76 4.07
N ALA A 74 5.13 -1.29 4.53
CA ALA A 74 4.68 -2.63 4.17
C ALA A 74 4.42 -2.74 2.65
N ALA A 75 3.74 -1.79 2.02
CA ALA A 75 3.50 -1.83 0.58
C ALA A 75 4.81 -1.79 -0.23
N LEU A 76 5.75 -0.91 0.14
CA LEU A 76 7.08 -0.85 -0.49
C LEU A 76 7.88 -2.13 -0.27
N ARG A 77 7.91 -2.67 0.95
CA ARG A 77 8.60 -3.93 1.26
C ARG A 77 7.97 -5.11 0.50
N TRP A 78 6.65 -5.12 0.33
CA TRP A 78 5.96 -6.12 -0.47
C TRP A 78 6.38 -6.03 -1.94
N LEU A 79 6.46 -4.83 -2.51
CA LEU A 79 6.98 -4.63 -3.87
C LEU A 79 8.40 -5.17 -4.07
N TYR A 80 9.30 -4.95 -3.12
CA TYR A 80 10.70 -5.33 -3.31
C TYR A 80 10.98 -6.81 -3.03
N HIS A 81 10.24 -7.44 -2.10
CA HIS A 81 10.56 -8.79 -1.61
C HIS A 81 9.55 -9.85 -2.03
N HIS A 82 8.32 -9.48 -2.34
CA HIS A 82 7.19 -10.41 -2.53
C HIS A 82 6.50 -10.26 -3.89
N SER A 83 6.94 -9.31 -4.71
CA SER A 83 6.46 -9.13 -6.07
C SER A 83 7.15 -10.07 -7.07
N GLN A 84 6.72 -10.01 -8.33
CA GLN A 84 7.39 -10.68 -9.45
C GLN A 84 8.57 -9.86 -10.03
N LEU A 85 8.86 -8.68 -9.50
CA LEU A 85 9.95 -7.83 -9.98
C LEU A 85 11.31 -8.48 -9.69
N GLN A 86 12.20 -8.44 -10.69
CA GLN A 86 13.52 -9.03 -10.59
C GLN A 86 14.59 -8.00 -10.96
N GLY A 87 15.30 -7.51 -9.95
CA GLY A 87 16.39 -6.54 -10.16
C GLY A 87 17.49 -7.06 -11.10
N LEU A 88 17.75 -8.37 -11.11
CA LEU A 88 18.70 -9.00 -12.05
C LEU A 88 18.25 -8.91 -13.52
N ARG A 89 16.96 -8.69 -13.77
CA ARG A 89 16.39 -8.49 -15.11
C ARG A 89 16.26 -7.01 -15.47
N GLY A 90 16.73 -6.12 -14.60
CA GLY A 90 16.64 -4.66 -14.78
C GLY A 90 15.32 -4.05 -14.31
N ASP A 91 14.46 -4.81 -13.62
CA ASP A 91 13.23 -4.26 -13.05
C ASP A 91 13.54 -3.29 -11.90
N ALA A 92 12.82 -2.18 -11.85
CA ALA A 92 12.99 -1.15 -10.83
C ALA A 92 11.64 -0.58 -10.39
N VAL A 93 11.60 -0.06 -9.16
CA VAL A 93 10.43 0.63 -8.59
C VAL A 93 10.70 2.13 -8.62
N ILE A 94 9.78 2.89 -9.20
CA ILE A 94 9.82 4.36 -9.17
C ILE A 94 9.22 4.83 -7.86
N LEU A 95 9.99 5.57 -7.06
CA LEU A 95 9.52 6.17 -5.81
C LEU A 95 8.97 7.57 -6.07
N GLY A 96 7.71 7.80 -5.69
CA GLY A 96 7.10 9.13 -5.66
C GLY A 96 7.13 9.73 -4.26
N MET A 97 7.38 11.03 -4.16
CA MET A 97 7.36 11.77 -2.90
C MET A 97 6.92 13.22 -3.11
N SER A 98 6.30 13.80 -2.09
CA SER A 98 5.95 15.23 -2.02
C SER A 98 6.75 15.99 -0.96
N SER A 99 7.53 15.29 -0.13
CA SER A 99 8.41 15.87 0.89
C SER A 99 9.72 15.07 1.04
N LEU A 100 10.73 15.70 1.65
CA LEU A 100 12.00 15.02 1.96
C LEU A 100 11.81 13.91 2.98
N GLU A 101 11.00 14.14 4.02
CA GLU A 101 10.67 13.13 5.04
C GLU A 101 10.05 11.87 4.41
N GLN A 102 9.12 12.04 3.46
CA GLN A 102 8.52 10.91 2.75
C GLN A 102 9.55 10.14 1.92
N LEU A 103 10.51 10.84 1.30
CA LEU A 103 11.61 10.18 0.60
C LEU A 103 12.47 9.36 1.57
N GLU A 104 12.83 9.91 2.73
CA GLU A 104 13.65 9.23 3.73
C GLU A 104 12.97 7.96 4.25
N GLU A 105 11.68 8.04 4.56
CA GLU A 105 10.86 6.89 4.95
C GLU A 105 10.78 5.83 3.83
N ASN A 106 10.56 6.26 2.59
CA ASN A 106 10.52 5.36 1.44
C ASN A 106 11.87 4.63 1.27
N LEU A 107 12.99 5.35 1.35
CA LEU A 107 14.33 4.77 1.26
C LEU A 107 14.64 3.81 2.41
N ALA A 108 14.16 4.12 3.63
CA ALA A 108 14.26 3.21 4.77
C ALA A 108 13.45 1.92 4.53
N ALA A 109 12.23 2.04 3.98
CA ALA A 109 11.39 0.90 3.65
C ALA A 109 11.99 0.00 2.57
N VAL A 110 12.62 0.57 1.53
CA VAL A 110 13.30 -0.20 0.47
C VAL A 110 14.47 -1.02 1.02
N LYS A 111 15.20 -0.48 2.00
CA LYS A 111 16.32 -1.18 2.65
C LYS A 111 15.88 -2.21 3.69
N ALA A 112 14.63 -2.13 4.15
CA ALA A 112 14.10 -3.05 5.13
C ALA A 112 13.87 -4.44 4.49
N GLY A 113 13.96 -5.49 5.32
CA GLY A 113 13.84 -6.87 4.86
C GLY A 113 12.41 -7.31 4.54
N SER A 114 12.24 -8.60 4.27
CA SER A 114 10.95 -9.21 3.98
C SER A 114 9.91 -8.98 5.09
N LEU A 115 8.65 -8.92 4.71
CA LEU A 115 7.53 -8.93 5.65
C LEU A 115 7.26 -10.32 6.24
N GLU A 116 6.65 -10.35 7.42
CA GLU A 116 6.11 -11.55 8.04
C GLU A 116 5.07 -12.23 7.13
N PRO A 117 5.03 -13.58 7.09
CA PRO A 117 4.15 -14.33 6.19
C PRO A 117 2.65 -13.96 6.33
N ALA A 118 2.21 -13.64 7.55
CA ALA A 118 0.83 -13.23 7.80
C ALA A 118 0.46 -11.90 7.12
N VAL A 119 1.42 -10.97 7.01
CA VAL A 119 1.21 -9.69 6.33
C VAL A 119 1.21 -9.90 4.82
N VAL A 120 2.08 -10.78 4.30
CA VAL A 120 2.09 -11.15 2.88
C VAL A 120 0.76 -11.78 2.46
N LEU A 121 0.24 -12.71 3.27
CA LEU A 121 -1.07 -13.32 3.04
C LEU A 121 -2.20 -12.29 3.04
N ALA A 122 -2.14 -11.27 3.90
CA ALA A 122 -3.12 -10.21 3.92
C ALA A 122 -3.11 -9.37 2.63
N PHE A 123 -1.94 -9.10 2.07
CA PHE A 123 -1.82 -8.46 0.74
C PHE A 123 -2.44 -9.33 -0.37
N ASP A 124 -2.20 -10.65 -0.35
CA ASP A 124 -2.80 -11.56 -1.32
C ASP A 124 -4.32 -11.64 -1.21
N GLN A 125 -4.86 -11.55 0.01
CA GLN A 125 -6.31 -11.52 0.25
C GLN A 125 -6.90 -10.19 -0.21
N ALA A 126 -6.27 -9.06 0.14
CA ALA A 126 -6.68 -7.74 -0.31
C ALA A 126 -6.71 -7.65 -1.83
N TRP A 127 -5.73 -8.25 -2.52
CA TRP A 127 -5.72 -8.32 -3.98
C TRP A 127 -6.97 -8.98 -4.54
N ARG A 128 -7.36 -10.13 -3.99
CA ARG A 128 -8.53 -10.88 -4.50
C ARG A 128 -9.83 -10.09 -4.37
N LEU A 129 -9.91 -9.16 -3.42
CA LEU A 129 -11.07 -8.26 -3.26
C LEU A 129 -11.10 -7.21 -4.37
N VAL A 130 -9.96 -6.61 -4.71
CA VAL A 130 -9.90 -5.47 -5.64
C VAL A 130 -9.61 -5.85 -7.09
N ALA A 131 -9.13 -7.06 -7.37
CA ALA A 131 -8.65 -7.47 -8.69
C ALA A 131 -9.69 -7.31 -9.80
N HIS A 132 -10.97 -7.53 -9.49
CA HIS A 132 -12.07 -7.43 -10.46
C HIS A 132 -12.38 -5.99 -10.87
N ASP A 133 -11.97 -5.01 -10.06
CA ASP A 133 -12.16 -3.58 -10.30
C ASP A 133 -10.92 -2.92 -10.91
N CYS A 134 -9.83 -3.68 -11.08
CA CYS A 134 -8.57 -3.12 -11.56
C CYS A 134 -8.69 -2.71 -13.04
N PRO A 135 -8.45 -1.43 -13.38
CA PRO A 135 -8.45 -1.00 -14.78
C PRO A 135 -7.28 -1.65 -15.53
N ASN A 136 -7.46 -1.87 -16.83
CA ASN A 136 -6.36 -2.32 -17.69
C ASN A 136 -5.20 -1.31 -17.63
N TYR A 137 -3.99 -1.83 -17.42
CA TYR A 137 -2.77 -1.02 -17.41
C TYR A 137 -2.53 -0.27 -18.75
N PHE A 138 -2.88 -0.92 -19.87
CA PHE A 138 -2.77 -0.31 -21.19
C PHE A 138 -3.98 0.57 -21.46
N ARG A 139 -3.71 1.79 -21.91
CA ARG A 139 -4.72 2.77 -22.33
C ARG A 139 -4.62 3.04 -23.81
#